data_AF-A0A653NRG5-F1
#
_entry.id   AF-A0A653NRG5-F1
#
_cell.length_a   1.000
_cell.length_b   1.000
_cell.length_c   1.000
_cell.angle_alpha   90.00
_cell.angle_beta   90.00
_cell.angle_gamma   90.00
#
_symmetry.space_group_name_H-M   'P 1'
#
loop_
_entity.id
_entity.type
_entity.pdbx_description
1 polymer ?
#
loop_
_entity_poly.entity_id
_entity_poly.type
_entity_poly.pdbx_seq_one_letter_code
_entity_poly.pdbx_strand_id
1 'polypeptide(L)' 'MDNLRPLVVPGDAGLHVVCWFRGTMVSSQAYNAEVAALIQPAD' A
#
# COMPACT_ATOMS: atom_id res chain seq x y z
N MET A 1 6.70 -13.13 7.96
CA MET A 1 6.06 -12.00 8.66
C MET A 1 5.73 -10.99 7.58
N ASP A 2 4.45 -10.85 7.22
CA ASP A 2 4.03 -9.91 6.18
C ASP A 2 4.07 -8.48 6.75
N ASN A 3 5.07 -7.70 6.35
CA ASN A 3 5.27 -6.32 6.80
C ASN A 3 4.38 -5.34 6.02
N LEU A 4 3.07 -5.60 5.99
CA LEU A 4 2.11 -4.70 5.36
C LEU A 4 1.95 -3.45 6.23
N ARG A 5 2.36 -2.29 5.73
CA ARG A 5 2.10 -0.99 6.36
C ARG A 5 1.18 -0.18 5.45
N PRO A 6 -0.03 0.21 5.90
CA PRO A 6 -0.92 1.02 5.10
C PRO A 6 -0.32 2.42 4.93
N LEU A 7 -0.23 2.87 3.68
CA LEU A 7 0.04 4.27 3.34
C LEU A 7 -1.23 4.87 2.76
N VAL A 8 -1.71 5.93 3.39
CA VAL A 8 -2.81 6.75 2.84
C VAL A 8 -2.20 7.63 1.76
N VAL A 9 -2.61 7.42 0.52
CA VAL A 9 -2.24 8.31 -0.59
C VAL A 9 -3.09 9.58 -0.47
N PRO A 10 -2.51 10.79 -0.41
CA PRO A 10 -3.31 12.01 -0.52
C PRO A 10 -3.95 12.02 -1.92
N GLY A 11 -5.28 11.99 -1.96
CA GLY A 11 -6.03 11.80 -3.20
C GLY A 11 -7.50 12.13 -3.05
N ASP A 12 -8.19 12.15 -4.19
CA ASP A 12 -9.61 12.40 -4.39
C ASP A 12 -10.48 11.95 -3.21
N ALA A 13 -11.23 12.89 -2.63
CA ALA A 13 -12.10 12.64 -1.47
C ALA A 13 -13.23 11.63 -1.76
N GLY A 14 -13.53 11.36 -3.04
CA GLY A 14 -14.49 10.35 -3.46
C GLY A 14 -13.96 8.91 -3.45
N LEU A 15 -12.69 8.69 -3.10
CA LEU A 15 -12.05 7.37 -3.16
C LEU A 15 -11.42 6.98 -1.81
N HIS A 16 -11.73 5.77 -1.36
CA HIS A 16 -10.97 5.10 -0.32
C HIS A 16 -9.90 4.22 -0.96
N VAL A 17 -8.65 4.64 -0.84
CA VAL A 17 -7.50 3.94 -1.42
C VAL A 17 -6.59 3.45 -0.30
N VAL A 18 -6.28 2.15 -0.32
CA VAL A 18 -5.29 1.56 0.58
C VAL A 18 -4.24 0.84 -0.23
N CYS A 19 -2.98 1.16 0.02
CA CYS A 19 -1.83 0.53 -0.61
C CYS A 19 -1.05 -0.31 0.40
N TRP A 20 -0.55 -1.46 -0.07
CA TRP A 20 0.32 -2.33 0.70
C TRP A 20 1.49 -2.85 -0.13
N PHE A 21 2.54 -3.26 0.56
CA PHE A 21 3.71 -3.91 -0.05
C PHE A 21 3.74 -5.38 0.35
N ARG A 22 3.62 -6.29 -0.61
CA ARG A 22 3.68 -7.73 -0.39
C ARG A 22 5.03 -8.25 -0.87
N GLY A 23 5.80 -8.87 0.03
CA GLY A 23 7.07 -9.48 -0.31
C GLY A 23 8.09 -9.37 0.80
N THR A 24 9.36 -9.47 0.44
CA THR A 24 10.48 -9.39 1.39
C THR A 24 11.10 -8.00 1.34
N MET A 25 11.20 -7.35 2.49
CA MET A 25 11.83 -6.05 2.65
C MET A 25 12.89 -6.16 3.74
N VAL A 26 14.16 -6.02 3.34
CA VAL A 26 15.32 -6.05 4.24
C VAL A 26 15.66 -4.63 4.70
N SER A 27 15.55 -3.66 3.79
CA SER A 27 15.69 -2.23 4.07
C SER A 27 14.81 -1.42 3.12
N SER A 28 14.69 -0.10 3.35
CA SER A 28 13.94 0.81 2.47
C SER A 28 14.46 0.88 1.03
N GLN A 29 15.69 0.42 0.78
CA GLN A 29 16.34 0.42 -0.54
C GLN A 29 16.56 -0.99 -1.10
N ALA A 30 16.33 -2.04 -0.28
CA ALA A 30 16.53 -3.44 -0.66
C ALA A 30 15.25 -4.23 -0.34
N TYR A 31 14.36 -4.26 -1.32
CA TYR A 31 13.10 -4.98 -1.26
C TYR A 31 12.83 -5.72 -2.56
N ASN A 32 12.28 -6.92 -2.43
CA ASN A 32 11.60 -7.64 -3.50
C ASN A 32 10.13 -7.73 -3.09
N ALA A 33 9.36 -6.72 -3.49
CA ALA A 33 7.97 -6.57 -3.08
C ALA A 33 7.12 -6.06 -4.24
N GLU A 34 5.91 -6.60 -4.33
CA GLU A 34 4.83 -6.11 -5.17
C GLU A 34 4.05 -5.03 -4.42
N VAL A 35 3.58 -4.02 -5.15
CA VAL A 35 2.64 -3.03 -4.61
C VAL A 35 1.24 -3.49 -4.96
N ALA A 36 0.40 -3.69 -3.95
CA ALA A 36 -1.01 -4.01 -4.10
C ALA A 36 -1.86 -2.81 -3.65
N ALA A 37 -2.91 -2.50 -4.41
CA ALA A 37 -3.84 -1.41 -4.09
C ALA A 37 -5.28 -1.93 -4.07
N LEU A 38 -6.03 -1.52 -3.05
CA LEU A 38 -7.49 -1.58 -3.04
C LEU A 38 -8.00 -0.17 -3.32
N ILE A 39 -8.88 -0.04 -4.31
CA ILE A 39 -9.50 1.22 -4.70
C ILE A 39 -11.00 0.99 -4.72
N GLN A 40 -11.72 1.78 -3.91
CA GLN A 40 -13.18 1.74 -3.84
C GLN A 40 -13.74 3.16 -3.64
N PRO A 41 -15.02 3.40 -3.97
CA PRO A 41 -15.68 4.65 -3.63
C PRO A 41 -15.64 4.94 -2.12
N ALA A 42 -15.58 6.21 -1.74
CA ALA A 42 -15.80 6.64 -0.37
C ALA A 42 -17.32 6.68 -0.04
N ASP A 43 -17.67 6.28 1.19
CA ASP A 43 -19.05 6.33 1.72
C ASP A 43 -19.52 7.76 2.02
#